data_AF-F4NVF2-F1
#
_entry.id   AF-F4NVF2-F1
#
_cell.length_a   1.000
_cell.length_b   1.000
_cell.length_c   1.000
_cell.angle_alpha   90.00
_cell.angle_beta   90.00
_cell.angle_gamma   90.00
#
_symmetry.space_group_name_H-M   'P 1'
#
loop_
_entity.id
_entity.type
_entity.pdbx_description
1 polymer ?
#
loop_
_entity_poly.entity_id
_entity_poly.type
_entity_poly.pdbx_seq_one_letter_code
_entity_poly.pdbx_strand_id
1 'polypeptide(L)'
;MFNISSVPDSTYFVSASNSLYFHGSLSGHPRCSMVIDANSALKTSIKQIFCGTNDEQTDLANKVIGQRYNKRIANYDELESLVSEWGGKLDESARARIKF
;
A
#
# COMPACT_ATOMS: atom_id res chain seq x y z
N MET A 1 30.54 -28.83 4.29
CA MET A 1 29.62 -28.00 5.08
C MET A 1 29.87 -26.55 4.69
N PHE A 2 28.96 -25.92 3.95
CA PHE A 2 29.14 -24.53 3.53
C PHE A 2 28.77 -23.61 4.70
N ASN A 3 29.74 -22.83 5.16
CA ASN A 3 29.53 -21.86 6.22
C ASN A 3 28.97 -20.58 5.58
N ILE A 4 27.66 -20.37 5.73
CA ILE A 4 27.02 -19.13 5.29
C ILE A 4 27.17 -18.15 6.45
N SER A 5 28.03 -17.14 6.28
CA SER A 5 28.18 -16.04 7.23
C SER A 5 26.81 -15.41 7.54
N SER A 6 26.57 -15.01 8.80
CA SER A 6 25.29 -14.41 9.18
C SER A 6 25.02 -13.18 8.31
N VAL A 7 23.84 -13.17 7.69
CA VAL A 7 23.38 -12.02 6.91
C VAL A 7 23.25 -10.81 7.83
N PRO A 8 23.84 -9.65 7.51
CA PRO A 8 23.72 -8.43 8.32
C PRO A 8 22.25 -8.02 8.50
N ASP A 9 21.90 -7.49 9.69
CA ASP A 9 20.53 -7.03 10.01
C ASP A 9 20.00 -5.94 9.06
N SER A 10 20.88 -5.30 8.27
CA SER A 10 20.54 -4.28 7.27
C SER A 10 20.36 -4.83 5.85
N THR A 11 20.40 -6.15 5.65
CA THR A 11 20.20 -6.76 4.34
C THR A 11 18.71 -6.98 4.07
N TYR A 12 18.19 -6.31 3.04
CA TYR A 12 16.83 -6.52 2.55
C TYR A 12 16.87 -7.18 1.17
N PHE A 13 16.06 -8.21 0.97
CA PHE A 13 15.86 -8.83 -0.33
C PHE A 13 14.84 -8.02 -1.12
N VAL A 14 15.29 -7.30 -2.14
CA VAL A 14 14.42 -6.66 -3.11
C VAL A 14 14.28 -7.60 -4.29
N SER A 15 13.12 -8.24 -4.43
CA SER A 15 12.76 -8.92 -5.68
C SER A 15 12.09 -7.91 -6.61
N ALA A 16 12.53 -7.87 -7.86
CA ALA A 16 11.92 -7.08 -8.92
C ALA A 16 11.47 -8.03 -10.04
N SER A 17 10.26 -7.84 -10.55
CA SER A 17 9.74 -8.61 -11.68
C SER A 17 8.90 -7.71 -12.57
N ASN A 18 9.01 -7.93 -13.88
CA ASN A 18 8.20 -7.23 -14.90
C ASN A 18 6.80 -7.84 -15.06
N SER A 19 6.41 -8.78 -14.20
CA SER A 19 5.08 -9.40 -14.23
C SER A 19 4.03 -8.45 -13.64
N LEU A 20 2.91 -8.30 -14.35
CA LEU A 20 1.71 -7.60 -13.88
C LEU A 20 1.14 -8.18 -12.57
N TYR A 21 1.53 -9.41 -12.21
CA TYR A 21 1.09 -10.14 -11.01
C TYR A 21 2.18 -10.23 -9.94
N PHE A 22 3.23 -9.43 -10.05
CA PHE A 22 4.28 -9.43 -9.04
C PHE A 22 3.81 -8.72 -7.76
N HIS A 23 3.60 -9.50 -6.71
CA HIS A 23 3.31 -9.02 -5.37
C HIS A 23 4.61 -9.03 -4.57
N GLY A 24 5.39 -7.95 -4.65
CA GLY A 24 6.68 -7.82 -3.96
C GLY A 24 6.62 -8.33 -2.52
N SER A 25 7.53 -9.25 -2.18
CA SER A 25 7.71 -9.74 -0.82
C SER A 25 8.26 -8.59 0.01
N LEU A 26 7.45 -8.00 0.89
CA LEU A 26 7.80 -7.25 2.12
C LEU A 26 6.54 -6.60 2.75
N SER A 27 5.39 -7.28 2.69
CA SER A 27 4.10 -6.75 3.15
C SER A 27 3.88 -6.81 4.68
N GLY A 28 4.87 -7.28 5.47
CA GLY A 28 4.64 -7.65 6.88
C GLY A 28 5.44 -6.92 7.97
N HIS A 29 6.34 -5.99 7.65
CA HIS A 29 7.11 -5.28 8.69
C HIS A 29 6.87 -3.76 8.62
N PRO A 30 6.34 -3.09 9.67
CA PRO A 30 6.00 -1.66 9.64
C PRO A 30 7.16 -0.73 9.24
N ARG A 31 8.41 -1.17 9.44
CA ARG A 31 9.63 -0.42 9.09
C ARG A 31 10.17 -0.73 7.69
N CYS A 32 9.69 -1.80 7.04
CA CYS A 32 10.13 -2.25 5.71
C CYS A 32 9.01 -2.21 4.66
N SER A 33 7.76 -2.00 5.08
CA SER A 33 6.66 -1.74 4.16
C SER A 33 6.88 -0.41 3.45
N MET A 34 6.80 -0.45 2.12
CA MET A 34 6.96 0.71 1.28
C MET A 34 5.95 1.80 1.64
N VAL A 35 6.41 3.05 1.62
CA VAL A 35 5.53 4.22 1.68
C VAL A 35 4.52 4.15 0.53
N ILE A 36 3.24 4.37 0.83
CA ILE A 36 2.13 4.34 -0.12
C ILE A 36 1.66 5.78 -0.33
N ASP A 37 2.06 6.38 -1.43
CA ASP A 37 1.55 7.68 -1.85
C ASP A 37 0.16 7.49 -2.50
N ALA A 38 -0.89 8.05 -1.89
CA ALA A 38 -2.27 7.92 -2.36
C ALA A 38 -2.45 8.47 -3.80
N ASN A 39 -1.66 9.47 -4.18
CA ASN A 39 -1.77 10.15 -5.46
C ASN A 39 -0.86 9.58 -6.55
N SER A 40 0.07 8.68 -6.23
CA SER A 40 0.99 8.12 -7.24
C SER A 40 1.16 6.60 -7.20
N ALA A 41 0.88 5.95 -6.06
CA ALA A 41 1.07 4.52 -5.91
C ALA A 41 0.19 3.69 -6.86
N LEU A 42 0.65 2.46 -7.12
CA LEU A 42 -0.09 1.49 -7.90
C LEU A 42 -1.30 0.96 -7.13
N LYS A 43 -2.30 0.45 -7.87
CA LYS A 43 -3.52 -0.14 -7.31
C LYS A 43 -3.22 -1.19 -6.24
N THR A 44 -2.24 -2.06 -6.49
CA THR A 44 -1.84 -3.13 -5.56
C THR A 44 -1.36 -2.61 -4.22
N SER A 45 -0.61 -1.51 -4.20
CA SER A 45 -0.16 -0.84 -2.98
C SER A 45 -1.31 -0.12 -2.28
N ILE A 46 -2.14 0.62 -3.03
CA ILE A 46 -3.30 1.33 -2.47
C ILE A 46 -4.27 0.36 -1.78
N LYS A 47 -4.51 -0.83 -2.33
CA LYS A 47 -5.34 -1.86 -1.70
C LYS A 47 -4.94 -2.19 -0.26
N GLN A 48 -3.64 -2.11 0.06
CA GLN A 48 -3.09 -2.47 1.37
C GLN A 48 -3.44 -1.46 2.47
N ILE A 49 -4.06 -0.32 2.14
CA ILE A 49 -4.46 0.70 3.11
C ILE A 49 -5.90 0.54 3.59
N PHE A 50 -6.66 -0.45 3.08
CA PHE A 50 -8.07 -0.67 3.41
C PHE A 50 -8.28 -1.99 4.15
N CYS A 51 -9.25 -1.99 5.07
CA CYS A 51 -9.82 -3.21 5.62
C CYS A 51 -10.78 -3.88 4.61
N GLY A 52 -11.08 -5.15 4.83
CA GLY A 52 -12.08 -5.90 4.05
C GLY A 52 -11.50 -7.00 3.19
N THR A 53 -12.37 -7.57 2.35
CA THR A 53 -12.04 -8.59 1.36
C THR A 53 -11.22 -8.01 0.21
N ASN A 54 -10.57 -8.88 -0.56
CA ASN A 54 -9.80 -8.48 -1.73
C ASN A 54 -10.60 -7.66 -2.75
N ASP A 55 -11.90 -7.96 -2.89
CA ASP A 55 -12.78 -7.30 -3.86
C ASP A 55 -13.18 -5.90 -3.38
N GLU A 56 -13.55 -5.77 -2.11
CA GLU A 56 -13.81 -4.47 -1.46
C GLU A 56 -12.58 -3.55 -1.52
N GLN A 57 -11.41 -4.09 -1.17
CA GLN A 57 -10.14 -3.35 -1.28
C GLN A 57 -9.87 -2.91 -2.73
N THR A 58 -10.16 -3.78 -3.70
CA THR A 58 -9.95 -3.47 -5.12
C THR A 58 -10.89 -2.37 -5.60
N ASP A 59 -12.16 -2.40 -5.19
CA ASP A 59 -13.13 -1.35 -5.49
C ASP A 59 -12.69 0.00 -4.91
N LEU A 60 -12.36 0.05 -3.62
CA LEU A 60 -11.87 1.27 -2.95
C LEU A 60 -10.59 1.81 -3.59
N ALA A 61 -9.65 0.94 -3.98
CA ALA A 61 -8.43 1.36 -4.65
C ALA A 61 -8.71 1.97 -6.03
N ASN A 62 -9.66 1.42 -6.79
CA ASN A 62 -10.09 2.02 -8.06
C ASN A 62 -10.74 3.39 -7.84
N LYS A 63 -11.55 3.55 -6.78
CA LYS A 63 -12.16 4.85 -6.43
C LYS A 63 -11.10 5.90 -6.07
N VAL A 64 -10.08 5.55 -5.29
CA VAL A 64 -8.93 6.46 -5.02
C VAL A 64 -8.21 6.85 -6.32
N ILE A 65 -7.96 5.89 -7.20
CA ILE A 65 -7.30 6.16 -8.49
C ILE A 65 -8.18 7.07 -9.36
N GLY A 66 -9.49 6.83 -9.41
CA GLY A 66 -10.44 7.70 -10.10
C GLY A 66 -10.45 9.12 -9.53
N GLN A 67 -10.50 9.23 -8.20
CA GLN A 67 -10.49 10.51 -7.50
C GLN A 67 -9.24 11.32 -7.85
N ARG A 68 -8.03 10.74 -7.75
CA ARG A 68 -6.79 11.50 -7.98
C ARG A 68 -6.61 12.01 -9.41
N TYR A 69 -7.26 11.39 -10.40
CA TYR A 69 -7.28 11.91 -11.77
C TYR A 69 -8.18 13.15 -11.92
N ASN A 70 -9.18 13.29 -11.06
CA ASN A 70 -10.05 14.46 -11.00
C ASN A 70 -9.47 15.54 -10.07
N LYS A 71 -9.16 15.17 -8.82
CA LYS A 71 -8.60 16.03 -7.78
C LYS A 71 -7.64 15.23 -6.91
N ARG A 72 -6.40 15.73 -6.76
CA ARG A 72 -5.43 15.17 -5.81
C ARG A 72 -5.98 15.18 -4.39
N ILE A 73 -5.72 14.12 -3.65
CA ILE A 73 -6.09 13.99 -2.24
C ILE A 73 -5.03 14.74 -1.43
N ALA A 74 -5.43 15.70 -0.61
CA ALA A 74 -4.52 16.62 0.05
C ALA A 74 -3.91 16.05 1.32
N ASN A 75 -4.68 15.27 2.09
CA ASN A 75 -4.27 14.77 3.39
C ASN A 75 -5.08 13.54 3.81
N TYR A 76 -4.73 13.01 4.99
CA TYR A 76 -5.35 11.82 5.56
C TYR A 76 -6.82 12.01 5.88
N ASP A 77 -7.22 13.16 6.43
CA ASP A 77 -8.61 13.42 6.82
C ASP A 77 -9.52 13.46 5.58
N GLU A 78 -9.04 14.00 4.46
CA GLU A 78 -9.74 13.96 3.18
C GLU A 78 -9.85 12.52 2.65
N LEU A 79 -8.77 11.73 2.72
CA LEU A 79 -8.80 10.32 2.33
C LEU A 79 -9.80 9.52 3.18
N GLU A 80 -9.78 9.70 4.50
CA GLU A 80 -10.67 9.03 5.44
C GLU A 80 -12.13 9.39 5.18
N SER A 81 -12.42 10.67 4.94
CA SER A 81 -13.77 11.14 4.60
C SER A 81 -14.29 10.49 3.33
N LEU A 82 -13.49 10.49 2.25
CA LEU A 82 -13.85 9.86 0.98
C LEU A 82 -14.09 8.35 1.14
N VAL A 83 -13.22 7.66 1.87
CA VAL A 83 -13.34 6.22 2.08
C VAL A 83 -14.60 5.90 2.89
N SER A 84 -14.92 6.72 3.90
CA SER A 84 -16.16 6.59 4.67
C SER A 84 -17.40 6.84 3.80
N GLU A 85 -17.38 7.83 2.91
CA GLU A 85 -18.47 8.08 1.94
C GLU A 85 -18.69 6.89 1.01
N TRP A 86 -17.63 6.17 0.67
CA TRP A 86 -17.69 4.97 -0.17
C TRP A 86 -18.06 3.69 0.61
N GLY A 87 -18.33 3.80 1.91
CA GLY A 87 -18.65 2.66 2.78
C GLY A 87 -17.45 1.79 3.15
N GLY A 88 -16.23 2.30 2.93
CA GLY A 88 -14.99 1.61 3.26
C GLY A 88 -14.43 1.98 4.62
N LYS A 89 -13.33 1.31 5.00
CA LYS A 89 -12.56 1.63 6.21
C LYS A 89 -11.06 1.55 5.92
N LEU A 90 -10.30 2.54 6.38
CA LEU A 90 -8.84 2.52 6.33
C LEU A 90 -8.27 1.56 7.39
N ASP A 91 -7.20 0.86 7.04
CA ASP A 91 -6.39 0.09 8.00
C ASP A 91 -5.53 1.06 8.83
N GLU A 92 -5.83 1.16 10.12
CA GLU A 92 -5.10 2.00 11.08
C GLU A 92 -3.60 1.67 11.11
N SER A 93 -3.24 0.40 10.92
CA SER A 93 -1.85 -0.06 10.86
C SER A 93 -1.11 0.49 9.63
N ALA A 94 -1.86 0.86 8.59
CA ALA A 94 -1.31 1.46 7.38
C ALA A 94 -1.10 2.97 7.50
N ARG A 95 -1.69 3.65 8.50
CA ARG A 95 -1.68 5.12 8.61
C ARG A 95 -0.28 5.72 8.52
N ALA A 96 0.70 5.15 9.21
CA ALA A 96 2.09 5.64 9.20
C ALA A 96 2.80 5.48 7.84
N ARG A 97 2.24 4.68 6.93
CA ARG A 97 2.80 4.40 5.60
C ARG A 97 2.21 5.29 4.51
N ILE A 98 1.11 6.01 4.77
CA ILE A 98 0.40 6.80 3.76
C ILE A 98 1.05 8.18 3.58
N LYS A 99 1.23 8.60 2.32
CA LYS A 99 1.64 9.96 1.92
C LYS A 99 0.75 10.49 0.78
N PHE A 100 0.90 11.76 0.43
CA PHE A 100 0.06 12.50 -0.54
C PHE A 100 0.90 13.34 -1.51
#